data_AF-A0AAW1AHL8-F1
#
_entry.id   AF-A0AAW1AHL8-F1
#
_cell.length_a   1.000
_cell.length_b   1.000
_cell.length_c   1.000
_cell.angle_alpha   90.00
_cell.angle_beta   90.00
_cell.angle_gamma   90.00
#
_symmetry.space_group_name_H-M   'P 1'
#
loop_
_entity.id
_entity.type
_entity.pdbx_description
1 polymer ?
#
loop_
_entity_poly.entity_id
_entity_poly.type
_entity_poly.pdbx_seq_one_letter_code
_entity_poly.pdbx_strand_id
1 'polypeptide(L)'
;MFISSSKIHLVVQIRDIHDQLYDISNEISRIYSLPILFALPFTFYVLLYNVYYLFEPITVQNVAANILILINSVLWIICTLYPLGLLTFKITKATNEIQKTGNLVHTLLKYTIDRQIKEELEQFSLQLLHRKINFTANGYFTLDNMLFKSILSTVITYMVILLQFQMGKSNTCPCNCTQSL
;
A
#
# COMPACT_ATOMS: atom_id res chain seq x y z
N MET A 1 18.87 32.30 28.27
CA MET A 1 19.68 32.23 27.03
C MET A 1 19.99 30.77 26.64
N PHE A 2 20.64 29.96 27.50
CA PHE A 2 20.94 28.54 27.22
C PHE A 2 19.73 27.66 26.80
N ILE A 3 18.58 27.84 27.46
CA ILE A 3 17.36 27.07 27.16
C ILE A 3 16.80 27.39 25.76
N SER A 4 16.99 28.61 25.25
CA SER A 4 16.52 29.00 23.91
C SER A 4 17.41 28.37 22.84
N SER A 5 18.74 28.40 23.02
CA SER A 5 19.69 27.76 22.10
C SER A 5 19.48 26.25 21.95
N SER A 6 19.16 25.52 23.03
CA SER A 6 18.83 24.09 22.94
C SER A 6 17.53 23.81 22.18
N LYS A 7 16.51 24.67 22.32
CA LYS A 7 15.24 24.53 21.59
C LYS A 7 15.41 24.82 20.11
N ILE A 8 16.18 25.87 19.76
CA ILE A 8 16.52 26.20 18.37
C ILE A 8 17.24 25.03 17.71
N HIS A 9 18.25 24.47 18.37
CA HIS A 9 18.98 23.31 17.86
C HIS A 9 18.06 22.10 17.57
N LEU A 10 17.08 21.85 18.44
CA LEU A 10 16.12 20.77 18.27
C LEU A 10 15.19 21.01 17.06
N VAL A 11 14.72 22.25 16.85
CA VAL A 11 13.90 22.61 15.67
C VAL A 11 14.71 22.42 14.38
N VAL A 12 15.97 22.85 14.37
CA VAL A 12 16.88 22.65 13.22
C VAL A 12 17.10 21.16 12.95
N GLN A 13 17.34 20.35 13.98
CA GLN A 13 17.50 18.90 13.81
C GLN A 13 16.25 18.24 13.22
N ILE A 14 15.05 18.60 13.69
CA ILE A 14 13.80 18.05 13.15
C ILE A 14 13.63 18.46 11.68
N ARG A 15 13.97 19.71 11.36
CA ARG A 15 13.94 20.24 10.00
C ARG A 15 14.85 19.45 9.06
N ASP A 16 16.08 19.19 9.48
CA ASP A 16 17.07 18.42 8.70
C ASP A 16 16.61 16.97 8.50
N ILE A 17 16.06 16.33 9.54
CA ILE A 17 15.48 14.98 9.45
C ILE A 17 14.30 14.97 8.47
N HIS A 18 13.44 15.99 8.51
CA HIS A 18 12.33 16.11 7.57
C HIS A 18 12.81 16.26 6.13
N ASP A 19 13.90 16.99 5.92
CA ASP A 19 14.50 17.18 4.59
C ASP A 19 15.07 15.87 4.04
N GLN A 20 15.84 15.15 4.85
CA GLN A 20 16.34 13.83 4.48
C GLN A 20 15.20 12.85 4.19
N LEU A 21 14.14 12.87 4.99
CA LEU A 21 12.99 12.01 4.79
C LEU A 21 12.24 12.36 3.49
N TYR A 22 12.16 13.65 3.14
CA TYR A 22 11.59 14.10 1.88
C TYR A 22 12.41 13.60 0.68
N ASP A 23 13.74 13.75 0.72
CA ASP A 23 14.63 13.28 -0.35
C ASP A 23 14.56 11.76 -0.53
N ILE A 24 14.63 11.00 0.56
CA ILE A 24 14.48 9.54 0.55
C ILE A 24 13.10 9.15 0.00
N SER A 25 12.04 9.84 0.41
CA SER A 25 10.69 9.57 -0.09
C SER A 25 10.58 9.80 -1.59
N ASN A 26 11.17 10.88 -2.09
CA ASN A 26 11.18 11.20 -3.51
C ASN A 26 12.01 10.19 -4.31
N GLU A 27 13.15 9.74 -3.77
CA GLU A 27 13.98 8.72 -4.39
C GLU A 27 13.27 7.35 -4.45
N ILE A 28 12.66 6.92 -3.34
CA ILE A 28 11.83 5.69 -3.30
C ILE A 28 10.70 5.80 -4.31
N SER A 29 9.99 6.92 -4.34
CA SER A 29 8.88 7.16 -5.29
C SER A 29 9.35 7.03 -6.73
N ARG A 30 10.50 7.60 -7.07
CA ARG A 30 11.11 7.52 -8.39
C ARG A 30 11.51 6.08 -8.74
N ILE A 31 12.23 5.40 -7.86
CA ILE A 31 12.72 4.03 -8.05
C ILE A 31 11.55 3.05 -8.22
N TYR A 32 10.52 3.16 -7.39
CA TYR A 32 9.39 2.24 -7.39
C TYR A 32 8.29 2.60 -8.39
N SER A 33 8.33 3.78 -9.01
CA SER A 33 7.28 4.21 -9.93
C SER A 33 7.05 3.25 -11.11
N LEU A 34 8.12 2.91 -11.83
CA LEU A 34 8.07 2.00 -12.98
C LEU A 34 7.89 0.54 -12.55
N PRO A 35 8.65 0.00 -11.57
CA PRO A 35 8.45 -1.36 -11.09
C PRO A 35 7.03 -1.64 -10.64
N ILE A 36 6.39 -0.72 -9.91
CA ILE A 36 5.01 -0.91 -9.44
C ILE A 36 4.03 -0.95 -10.62
N LEU A 37 4.23 -0.13 -11.65
CA LEU A 37 3.36 -0.13 -12.84
C LEU A 37 3.30 -1.52 -13.52
N PHE A 38 4.43 -2.22 -13.60
CA PHE A 38 4.49 -3.58 -14.15
C PHE A 38 4.18 -4.67 -13.12
N ALA A 39 4.57 -4.46 -11.86
CA ALA A 39 4.33 -5.41 -10.80
C ALA A 39 2.84 -5.54 -10.45
N LEU A 40 2.03 -4.49 -10.61
CA LEU A 40 0.58 -4.52 -10.36
C LEU A 40 -0.16 -5.53 -11.25
N PRO A 41 -0.10 -5.44 -12.60
CA PRO A 41 -0.76 -6.41 -13.46
C PRO A 41 -0.17 -7.81 -13.32
N PHE A 42 1.14 -7.92 -13.06
CA PHE A 42 1.77 -9.22 -12.77
C PHE A 42 1.23 -9.84 -11.48
N THR A 43 1.15 -9.06 -10.41
CA THR A 43 0.57 -9.49 -9.13
C THR A 43 -0.90 -9.90 -9.31
N PHE A 44 -1.66 -9.13 -10.09
CA PHE A 44 -3.04 -9.44 -10.41
C PHE A 44 -3.16 -10.79 -11.16
N TYR A 45 -2.32 -11.01 -12.18
CA TYR A 45 -2.28 -12.26 -12.93
C TYR A 45 -1.90 -13.46 -12.03
N VAL A 46 -0.86 -13.31 -11.21
CA VAL A 46 -0.42 -14.35 -10.26
C VAL A 46 -1.54 -14.68 -9.26
N LEU A 47 -2.26 -13.68 -8.76
CA LEU A 47 -3.39 -13.91 -7.86
C LEU A 47 -4.52 -14.67 -8.56
N LEU A 48 -4.93 -14.25 -9.77
CA LEU A 48 -5.94 -14.97 -10.55
C LEU A 48 -5.53 -16.43 -10.83
N TYR A 49 -4.27 -16.65 -11.19
CA TYR A 49 -3.72 -17.97 -11.45
C TYR A 49 -3.77 -18.85 -10.19
N ASN A 50 -3.23 -18.39 -9.06
CA ASN A 50 -3.22 -19.16 -7.81
C ASN A 50 -4.64 -19.49 -7.33
N VAL A 51 -5.60 -18.60 -7.58
CA VAL A 51 -7.00 -18.81 -7.26
C VAL A 51 -7.63 -19.90 -8.12
N TYR A 52 -7.37 -19.89 -9.43
CA TYR A 52 -7.85 -20.95 -10.31
C TYR A 52 -7.39 -22.34 -9.84
N TYR A 53 -6.11 -22.46 -9.47
CA TYR A 53 -5.55 -23.71 -8.91
C TYR A 53 -6.02 -24.04 -7.50
N LEU A 54 -6.58 -23.08 -6.77
CA LEU A 54 -7.24 -23.31 -5.48
C LEU A 54 -8.59 -24.03 -5.67
N PHE A 55 -9.26 -23.84 -6.82
CA PHE A 55 -10.55 -24.45 -7.14
C PHE A 55 -10.44 -25.76 -7.92
N GLU A 56 -9.39 -25.96 -8.72
CA GLU A 56 -9.11 -27.24 -9.41
C GLU A 56 -9.14 -28.50 -8.50
N PRO A 57 -8.51 -28.53 -7.30
CA PRO A 57 -8.47 -29.71 -6.43
C PRO A 57 -9.84 -30.13 -5.87
N ILE A 58 -10.88 -29.31 -5.99
CA ILE A 58 -12.26 -29.71 -5.64
C ILE A 58 -12.76 -30.82 -6.59
N THR A 59 -12.11 -31.02 -7.73
CA THR A 59 -12.55 -31.93 -8.80
C THR A 59 -11.75 -33.23 -8.88
N VAL A 60 -10.56 -33.32 -8.26
CA VAL A 60 -9.62 -34.45 -8.45
C VAL A 60 -9.43 -35.24 -7.13
N GLN A 61 -9.59 -36.58 -7.20
CA GLN A 61 -9.65 -37.51 -6.06
C GLN A 61 -8.34 -37.69 -5.23
N ASN A 62 -7.25 -36.97 -5.52
CA ASN A 62 -5.97 -37.16 -4.84
C ASN A 62 -5.72 -36.14 -3.71
N VAL A 63 -6.15 -36.49 -2.50
CA VAL A 63 -6.19 -35.61 -1.32
C VAL A 63 -4.81 -35.01 -0.96
N ALA A 64 -3.72 -35.78 -1.04
CA ALA A 64 -2.39 -35.30 -0.65
C ALA A 64 -1.82 -34.25 -1.62
N ALA A 65 -2.01 -34.45 -2.93
CA ALA A 65 -1.60 -33.49 -3.95
C ALA A 65 -2.39 -32.18 -3.83
N ASN A 66 -3.69 -32.28 -3.53
CA ASN A 66 -4.57 -31.13 -3.34
C ASN A 66 -4.15 -30.24 -2.17
N ILE A 67 -3.77 -30.83 -1.03
CA ILE A 67 -3.30 -30.06 0.15
C ILE A 67 -1.98 -29.34 -0.16
N LEU A 68 -1.04 -29.99 -0.85
CA LEU A 68 0.24 -29.38 -1.21
C LEU A 68 0.06 -28.20 -2.18
N ILE A 69 -0.80 -28.35 -3.18
CA ILE A 69 -1.15 -27.27 -4.13
C ILE A 69 -1.80 -26.10 -3.38
N LEU A 70 -2.71 -26.37 -2.44
CA LEU A 70 -3.35 -25.34 -1.64
C LEU A 70 -2.35 -24.58 -0.76
N ILE A 71 -1.49 -25.28 -0.04
CA ILE A 71 -0.45 -24.67 0.79
C ILE A 71 0.49 -23.82 -0.07
N ASN A 72 0.97 -24.36 -1.20
CA ASN A 72 1.83 -23.63 -2.12
C ASN A 72 1.14 -22.35 -2.63
N SER A 73 -0.11 -22.44 -3.05
CA SER A 73 -0.88 -21.29 -3.56
C SER A 73 -1.05 -20.21 -2.48
N VAL A 74 -1.40 -20.59 -1.25
CA VAL A 74 -1.52 -19.66 -0.12
C VAL A 74 -0.18 -18.99 0.21
N LEU A 75 0.91 -19.77 0.24
CA LEU A 75 2.26 -19.24 0.48
C LEU A 75 2.67 -18.21 -0.59
N TRP A 76 2.43 -18.52 -1.87
CA TRP A 76 2.73 -17.60 -2.98
C TRP A 76 1.94 -16.29 -2.88
N ILE A 77 0.64 -16.37 -2.53
CA ILE A 77 -0.20 -15.19 -2.31
C ILE A 77 0.38 -14.33 -1.18
N ILE A 78 0.73 -14.94 -0.04
CA ILE A 78 1.30 -14.23 1.11
C ILE A 78 2.64 -13.59 0.74
N CYS A 79 3.56 -14.34 0.12
CA CYS A 79 4.87 -13.84 -0.30
C CYS A 79 4.77 -12.68 -1.28
N THR A 80 3.74 -12.65 -2.13
CA THR A 80 3.54 -11.57 -3.11
C THR A 80 2.93 -10.33 -2.46
N LEU A 81 1.93 -10.49 -1.59
CA LEU A 81 1.23 -9.35 -0.96
C LEU A 81 1.97 -8.74 0.23
N TYR A 82 2.74 -9.53 0.97
CA TYR A 82 3.48 -9.08 2.15
C TYR A 82 4.42 -7.89 1.90
N PRO A 83 5.32 -7.90 0.90
CA PRO A 83 6.24 -6.78 0.68
C PRO A 83 5.49 -5.51 0.25
N LEU A 84 4.45 -5.64 -0.56
CA LEU A 84 3.59 -4.51 -0.97
C LEU A 84 2.87 -3.91 0.25
N GLY A 85 2.26 -4.74 1.09
CA GLY A 85 1.57 -4.27 2.30
C GLY A 85 2.52 -3.65 3.33
N LEU A 86 3.72 -4.22 3.50
CA LEU A 86 4.75 -3.65 4.38
C LEU A 86 5.19 -2.27 3.89
N LEU A 87 5.45 -2.14 2.58
CA LEU A 87 5.85 -0.88 1.95
C LEU A 87 4.76 0.20 2.16
N THR A 88 3.51 -0.08 1.79
CA THR A 88 2.41 0.88 1.93
C THR A 88 2.11 1.24 3.38
N PHE A 89 2.27 0.28 4.30
CA PHE A 89 2.08 0.53 5.74
C PHE A 89 3.16 1.48 6.28
N LYS A 90 4.44 1.25 5.94
CA LYS A 90 5.54 2.12 6.37
C LYS A 90 5.38 3.53 5.82
N ILE A 91 5.00 3.66 4.54
CA ILE A 91 4.71 4.94 3.89
C ILE A 91 3.56 5.67 4.58
N THR A 92 2.45 4.97 4.83
CA THR A 92 1.27 5.55 5.48
C THR A 92 1.61 6.03 6.89
N LYS A 93 2.37 5.23 7.65
CA LYS A 93 2.82 5.61 9.00
C LYS A 93 3.72 6.84 8.95
N ALA A 94 4.70 6.88 8.05
CA ALA A 94 5.58 8.04 7.89
C ALA A 94 4.77 9.31 7.58
N THR A 95 3.85 9.24 6.61
CA THR A 95 2.97 10.35 6.21
C THR A 95 2.12 10.85 7.38
N ASN A 96 1.55 9.94 8.18
CA ASN A 96 0.78 10.30 9.37
C ASN A 96 1.64 10.98 10.44
N GLU A 97 2.85 10.51 10.71
CA GLU A 97 3.75 11.14 11.68
C GLU A 97 4.17 12.55 11.22
N ILE A 98 4.44 12.74 9.92
CA ILE A 98 4.74 14.06 9.34
C ILE A 98 3.56 15.02 9.53
N GLN A 99 2.33 14.56 9.30
CA GLN A 99 1.14 15.38 9.50
C GLN A 99 0.96 15.79 10.97
N LYS A 100 1.23 14.87 11.92
CA LYS A 100 1.22 15.19 13.36
C LYS A 100 2.29 16.22 13.71
N THR A 101 3.50 16.08 13.18
CA THR A 101 4.58 17.06 13.36
C THR A 101 4.17 18.44 12.84
N GLY A 102 3.52 18.52 11.68
CA GLY A 102 3.00 19.79 11.16
C GLY A 102 1.97 20.46 12.08
N ASN A 103 1.07 19.68 12.67
CA ASN A 103 0.10 20.20 13.66
C ASN A 103 0.80 20.70 14.94
N LEU A 104 1.84 19.99 15.40
CA LEU A 104 2.64 20.40 16.56
C LEU A 104 3.40 21.70 16.27
N VAL A 105 4.01 21.83 15.10
CA VAL A 105 4.72 23.06 14.68
C VAL A 105 3.78 24.25 14.66
N HIS A 106 2.59 24.12 14.07
CA HIS A 106 1.58 25.19 14.09
C HIS A 106 1.12 25.55 15.50
N THR A 107 0.97 24.55 16.37
CA THR A 107 0.64 24.79 17.78
C THR A 107 1.76 25.56 18.47
N LEU A 108 3.01 25.14 18.30
CA LEU A 108 4.19 25.81 18.88
C LEU A 108 4.33 27.24 18.36
N LEU A 109 4.08 27.49 17.08
CA LEU A 109 4.09 28.82 16.47
C LEU A 109 3.16 29.80 17.20
N LYS A 110 1.99 29.31 17.64
CA LYS A 110 0.97 30.10 18.34
C LYS A 110 1.38 30.50 19.76
N TYR A 111 2.12 29.64 20.45
CA TYR A 111 2.47 29.84 21.87
C TYR A 111 3.92 30.36 22.08
N THR A 112 4.74 30.43 21.03
CA THR A 112 6.13 30.86 21.15
C THR A 112 6.25 32.39 21.17
N ILE A 113 6.90 32.91 22.20
CA ILE A 113 7.16 34.35 22.40
C ILE A 113 8.59 34.72 21.94
N ASP A 114 9.53 33.76 21.96
CA ASP A 114 10.90 33.97 21.52
C ASP A 114 10.97 34.16 20.00
N ARG A 115 11.49 35.31 19.58
CA ARG A 115 11.54 35.72 18.17
C ARG A 115 12.40 34.78 17.32
N GLN A 116 13.55 34.33 17.81
CA GLN A 116 14.43 33.45 17.04
C GLN A 116 13.80 32.07 16.85
N ILE A 117 13.18 31.51 17.90
CA ILE A 117 12.45 30.23 17.80
C ILE A 117 11.26 30.36 16.86
N LYS A 118 10.56 31.50 16.89
CA LYS A 118 9.43 31.77 16.01
C LYS A 118 9.85 31.81 14.54
N GLU A 119 10.95 32.50 14.21
CA GLU A 119 11.49 32.58 12.85
C GLU A 119 11.85 31.18 12.30
N GLU A 120 12.50 30.32 13.10
CA GLU A 120 12.81 28.93 12.71
C GLU A 120 11.55 28.06 12.54
N LEU A 121 10.55 28.20 13.42
CA LEU A 121 9.27 27.50 13.30
C LEU A 121 8.46 27.96 12.08
N GLU A 122 8.50 29.25 11.73
CA GLU A 122 7.87 29.77 10.50
C GLU A 122 8.52 29.16 9.26
N GLN A 123 9.84 29.11 9.20
CA GLN A 123 10.57 28.45 8.12
C GLN A 123 10.22 26.97 8.01
N PHE A 124 10.20 26.26 9.15
CA PHE A 124 9.85 24.84 9.14
C PHE A 124 8.39 24.61 8.73
N SER A 125 7.46 25.46 9.17
CA SER A 125 6.06 25.42 8.75
C SER A 125 5.92 25.64 7.24
N LEU A 126 6.64 26.60 6.67
CA LEU A 126 6.66 26.84 5.22
C LEU A 126 7.23 25.65 4.44
N GLN A 127 8.27 25.00 4.96
CA GLN A 127 8.83 23.79 4.38
C GLN A 127 7.83 22.63 4.42
N LEU A 128 7.16 22.40 5.56
CA LEU A 128 6.10 21.39 5.67
C LEU A 128 4.94 21.64 4.70
N LEU A 129 4.62 22.91 4.44
CA LEU A 129 3.57 23.29 3.50
C LEU A 129 3.97 23.05 2.04
N HIS A 130 5.21 23.40 1.66
CA HIS A 130 5.68 23.29 0.27
C HIS A 130 6.22 21.90 -0.09
N ARG A 131 6.89 21.21 0.84
CA ARG A 131 7.51 19.89 0.66
C ARG A 131 6.62 18.81 1.24
N LYS A 132 5.38 18.70 0.73
CA LYS A 132 4.48 17.64 1.16
C LYS A 132 5.03 16.29 0.70
N ILE A 133 5.42 15.46 1.67
CA ILE A 133 5.87 14.09 1.45
C ILE A 133 4.67 13.26 0.98
N ASN A 134 4.60 13.04 -0.33
CA ASN A 134 3.63 12.16 -0.97
C ASN A 134 4.40 11.14 -1.79
N PHE A 135 4.28 9.86 -1.43
CA PHE A 135 4.89 8.81 -2.22
C PHE A 135 4.02 8.56 -3.44
N THR A 136 4.54 8.82 -4.63
CA THR A 136 3.77 8.69 -5.88
C THR A 136 4.54 7.94 -6.95
N ALA A 137 3.86 7.05 -7.67
CA ALA A 137 4.42 6.37 -8.83
C ALA A 137 4.31 7.30 -10.06
N ASN A 138 5.32 8.12 -10.29
CA ASN A 138 5.43 9.03 -11.45
C ASN A 138 4.17 9.91 -11.67
N GLY A 139 3.49 10.29 -10.57
CA GLY A 139 2.24 11.08 -10.60
C GLY A 139 0.96 10.31 -10.94
N TYR A 140 1.02 9.02 -11.30
CA TYR A 140 -0.18 8.24 -11.64
C TYR A 140 -0.96 7.77 -10.42
N PHE A 141 -0.26 7.28 -9.39
CA PHE A 141 -0.88 6.70 -8.19
C PHE A 141 -0.10 7.03 -6.92
N THR A 142 -0.80 7.24 -5.81
CA THR A 142 -0.19 7.35 -4.47
C THR A 142 0.14 5.97 -3.92
N LEU A 143 1.36 5.80 -3.41
CA LEU A 143 1.86 4.53 -2.86
C LEU A 143 1.49 4.40 -1.38
N ASP A 144 0.19 4.44 -1.07
CA ASP A 144 -0.33 4.43 0.29
C ASP A 144 -1.15 3.14 0.57
N ASN A 145 -1.65 3.03 1.80
CA ASN A 145 -2.52 1.94 2.18
C ASN A 145 -3.85 1.92 1.39
N MET A 146 -4.24 3.02 0.74
CA MET A 146 -5.43 3.06 -0.10
C MET A 146 -5.19 2.30 -1.41
N LEU A 147 -4.02 2.45 -2.02
CA LEU A 147 -3.60 1.65 -3.17
C LEU A 147 -3.58 0.15 -2.84
N PHE A 148 -2.98 -0.25 -1.71
CA PHE A 148 -2.99 -1.66 -1.28
C PHE A 148 -4.41 -2.20 -1.09
N LYS A 149 -5.29 -1.43 -0.43
CA LYS A 149 -6.71 -1.79 -0.27
C LYS A 149 -7.44 -1.92 -1.60
N SER A 150 -7.17 -1.02 -2.54
CA SER A 150 -7.79 -1.03 -3.88
C SER A 150 -7.40 -2.30 -4.66
N ILE A 151 -6.13 -2.70 -4.60
CA ILE A 151 -5.65 -3.94 -5.21
C ILE A 151 -6.34 -5.15 -4.59
N LEU A 152 -6.34 -5.25 -3.26
CA LEU A 152 -7.00 -6.34 -2.55
C LEU A 152 -8.49 -6.43 -2.89
N SER A 153 -9.20 -5.29 -2.86
CA SER A 153 -10.62 -5.23 -3.19
C SER A 153 -10.88 -5.68 -4.62
N THR A 154 -10.10 -5.20 -5.58
CA THR A 154 -10.24 -5.54 -6.99
C THR A 154 -10.03 -7.04 -7.20
N VAL A 155 -8.97 -7.61 -6.61
CA VAL A 155 -8.69 -9.05 -6.66
C VAL A 155 -9.87 -9.84 -6.09
N ILE A 156 -10.35 -9.51 -4.90
CA ILE A 156 -11.50 -10.18 -4.26
C ILE A 156 -12.74 -10.12 -5.18
N THR A 157 -13.03 -8.95 -5.77
CA THR A 157 -14.15 -8.80 -6.69
C THR A 157 -14.03 -9.73 -7.91
N TYR A 158 -12.88 -9.74 -8.58
CA TYR A 158 -12.66 -10.64 -9.72
C TYR A 158 -12.70 -12.12 -9.32
N MET A 159 -12.19 -12.47 -8.15
CA MET A 159 -12.29 -13.83 -7.61
C MET A 159 -13.74 -14.25 -7.44
N VAL A 160 -14.57 -13.41 -6.81
CA VAL A 160 -16.00 -13.67 -6.60
C VAL A 160 -16.74 -13.84 -7.93
N ILE A 161 -16.39 -13.03 -8.95
CA ILE A 161 -16.96 -13.15 -10.30
C ILE A 161 -16.59 -14.51 -10.93
N LEU A 162 -15.31 -14.88 -10.92
CA LEU A 162 -14.85 -16.15 -11.49
C LEU A 162 -15.49 -17.36 -10.81
N LEU A 163 -15.64 -17.30 -9.48
CA LEU A 163 -16.34 -18.30 -8.70
C LEU A 163 -17.78 -18.50 -9.13
N GLN A 164 -18.52 -17.40 -9.28
CA GLN A 164 -19.91 -17.46 -9.76
C GLN A 164 -20.01 -18.09 -11.16
N PHE A 165 -19.09 -17.75 -12.06
CA PHE A 165 -19.05 -18.35 -13.40
C PHE A 165 -18.75 -19.87 -13.37
N GLN A 166 -17.86 -20.33 -12.50
CA GLN A 166 -17.57 -21.76 -12.35
C GLN A 166 -18.77 -22.53 -11.78
N MET A 167 -19.41 -22.01 -10.74
CA MET A 167 -20.61 -22.64 -10.14
C MET A 167 -21.80 -22.65 -11.11
N GLY A 168 -21.96 -21.61 -11.93
CA GLY A 168 -22.97 -21.58 -12.99
C GLY A 168 -22.79 -22.69 -14.04
N LYS A 169 -21.55 -23.05 -14.38
CA LYS A 169 -21.24 -24.16 -15.31
C LYS A 169 -21.51 -25.54 -14.71
N SER A 170 -21.38 -25.71 -13.39
CA SER A 170 -21.64 -26.99 -12.72
C SER A 170 -23.13 -27.37 -12.70
N ASN A 171 -24.04 -26.40 -12.86
CA ASN A 171 -25.49 -26.63 -12.72
C ASN A 171 -26.21 -26.92 -14.05
N THR A 172 -25.50 -26.96 -15.18
CA THR A 172 -26.10 -27.38 -16.46
C THR A 172 -26.06 -28.90 -16.58
N CYS A 173 -27.05 -29.59 -16.02
CA CYS A 173 -27.40 -30.95 -16.46
C CYS A 173 -27.77 -30.92 -17.95
N PRO A 174 -27.24 -31.82 -18.79
CA PRO A 174 -27.83 -32.03 -20.10
C PRO A 174 -29.21 -32.66 -19.89
N CYS A 175 -30.28 -31.89 -20.06
CA CYS A 175 -31.61 -32.44 -20.19
C CYS A 175 -31.63 -33.31 -21.45
N ASN A 176 -31.43 -34.62 -21.28
CA ASN A 176 -31.58 -35.58 -22.35
C ASN A 176 -33.09 -35.80 -22.56
N CYS A 177 -33.71 -34.86 -23.27
CA CYS A 177 -35.07 -35.04 -23.78
C CYS A 177 -35.00 -35.96 -24.99
N THR A 178 -34.91 -37.28 -24.77
CA THR A 178 -35.34 -38.25 -25.78
C THR A 178 -36.86 -38.20 -25.84
N GLN A 179 -37.37 -37.38 -26.75
CA GLN A 179 -38.77 -37.33 -27.14
C GLN A 179 -38.94 -38.13 -28.45
N SER A 180 -39.71 -39.22 -28.36
CA SER A 180 -40.52 -39.93 -29.39
C SER A 180 -39.99 -39.99 -30.83
N LEU A 181 -39.82 -41.17 -31.44
CA LEU A 181 -40.89 -42.06 -31.91
C LEU A 181 -40.30 -43.44 -32.27
#